data_AF-A0A925V3T3-F1
#
_entry.id   AF-A0A925V3T3-F1
#
_cell.length_a   1.000
_cell.length_b   1.000
_cell.length_c   1.000
_cell.angle_alpha   90.00
_cell.angle_beta   90.00
_cell.angle_gamma   90.00
#
_symmetry.space_group_name_H-M   'P 1'
#
loop_
_entity.id
_entity.type
_entity.pdbx_description
1 polymer ?
#
loop_
_entity_poly.entity_id
_entity_poly.type
_entity_poly.pdbx_seq_one_letter_code
_entity_poly.pdbx_strand_id
1 'polypeptide(L)'
;MTDAAERWAENPLLVLELPAEASRAEIERAGQKLLGMLELGLRAAALYPTPLGPRVRTAESVRAAMAELRDPDKRLVHELWIGAPAAIVTTDDEDESDDAGDAEPFDALTVLGWDARR
;
A
#
# COMPACT_ATOMS: atom_id res chain seq x y z
N MET A 1 -13.01 -9.81 -17.36
CA MET A 1 -11.95 -8.82 -17.05
C MET A 1 -12.52 -7.91 -15.98
N THR A 2 -12.14 -8.13 -14.72
CA THR A 2 -12.56 -7.24 -13.63
C THR A 2 -11.98 -5.85 -13.89
N ASP A 3 -12.82 -4.83 -13.81
CA ASP A 3 -12.44 -3.44 -14.05
C ASP A 3 -11.37 -3.03 -13.02
N ALA A 4 -10.37 -2.26 -13.42
CA ALA A 4 -9.34 -1.77 -12.50
C ALA A 4 -9.97 -0.99 -11.35
N ALA A 5 -11.07 -0.29 -11.63
CA ALA A 5 -11.86 0.43 -10.63
C ALA A 5 -12.37 -0.49 -9.50
N GLU A 6 -12.84 -1.70 -9.83
CA GLU A 6 -13.41 -2.64 -8.88
C GLU A 6 -12.34 -3.21 -7.93
N ARG A 7 -11.11 -3.39 -8.42
CA ARG A 7 -9.98 -3.84 -7.58
C ARG A 7 -9.54 -2.81 -6.55
N TRP A 8 -9.60 -1.52 -6.88
CA TRP A 8 -9.41 -0.45 -5.90
C TRP A 8 -10.59 -0.39 -4.93
N ALA A 9 -11.81 -0.50 -5.44
CA ALA A 9 -13.02 -0.35 -4.63
C ALA A 9 -13.16 -1.44 -3.57
N GLU A 10 -12.73 -2.67 -3.84
CA GLU A 10 -12.90 -3.85 -2.96
C GLU A 10 -11.61 -4.30 -2.27
N ASN A 11 -10.57 -3.47 -2.30
CA ASN A 11 -9.29 -3.84 -1.71
C ASN A 11 -9.44 -4.08 -0.18
N PRO A 12 -9.07 -5.27 0.34
CA PRO A 12 -9.15 -5.60 1.76
C PRO A 12 -8.46 -4.60 2.70
N LEU A 13 -7.33 -4.03 2.30
CA LEU A 13 -6.60 -3.05 3.11
C LEU A 13 -7.33 -1.71 3.18
N LEU A 14 -8.03 -1.29 2.12
CA LEU A 14 -8.91 -0.12 2.15
C LEU A 14 -10.15 -0.37 3.01
N VAL A 15 -10.72 -1.58 2.93
CA VAL A 15 -11.82 -1.99 3.82
C VAL A 15 -11.42 -1.91 5.29
N LEU A 16 -10.18 -2.25 5.63
CA LEU A 16 -9.66 -2.17 7.00
C LEU A 16 -9.02 -0.82 7.36
N GLU A 17 -8.94 0.13 6.42
CA GLU A 17 -8.24 1.42 6.56
C GLU A 17 -6.79 1.26 7.05
N LEU A 18 -6.06 0.32 6.43
CA LEU A 18 -4.68 0.00 6.74
C LEU A 18 -3.74 0.34 5.58
N PRO A 19 -2.47 0.71 5.88
CA PRO A 19 -1.43 0.83 4.86
C PRO A 19 -1.02 -0.55 4.32
N ALA A 20 -0.36 -0.58 3.16
CA ALA A 20 0.11 -1.82 2.53
C ALA A 20 1.10 -2.60 3.42
N GLU A 21 1.88 -1.88 4.21
CA GLU A 21 2.92 -2.42 5.09
C GLU A 21 2.37 -2.95 6.42
N ALA A 22 1.05 -2.91 6.63
CA ALA A 22 0.42 -3.30 7.88
C ALA A 22 0.81 -4.74 8.29
N SER A 23 1.22 -4.88 9.53
CA SER A 23 1.54 -6.17 10.12
C SER A 23 0.28 -7.02 10.33
N ARG A 24 0.47 -8.34 10.43
CA ARG A 24 -0.62 -9.28 10.74
C ARG A 24 -1.34 -8.94 12.05
N ALA A 25 -0.62 -8.44 13.05
CA ALA A 25 -1.21 -8.02 14.31
C ALA A 25 -2.08 -6.76 14.17
N GLU A 26 -1.71 -5.83 13.27
CA GLU A 26 -2.52 -4.65 12.96
C GLU A 26 -3.79 -5.02 12.21
N ILE A 27 -3.70 -5.95 11.25
CA ILE A 27 -4.86 -6.48 10.51
C ILE A 27 -5.90 -7.06 11.48
N GLU A 28 -5.49 -7.94 12.39
CA GLU A 28 -6.41 -8.56 13.35
C GLU A 28 -7.01 -7.53 14.31
N ARG A 29 -6.20 -6.61 14.86
CA ARG A 29 -6.69 -5.57 15.76
C ARG A 29 -7.68 -4.63 15.08
N ALA A 30 -7.38 -4.17 13.87
CA ALA A 30 -8.25 -3.29 13.10
C ALA A 30 -9.58 -3.98 12.76
N GLY A 31 -9.51 -5.24 12.30
CA GLY A 31 -10.69 -6.04 12.00
C GLY A 31 -11.60 -6.23 13.20
N GLN A 32 -11.06 -6.63 14.36
CA GLN A 32 -11.85 -6.79 15.59
C GLN A 32 -12.47 -5.47 16.07
N LYS A 33 -11.70 -4.37 16.01
CA LYS A 33 -12.21 -3.03 16.33
C LYS A 33 -13.40 -2.67 15.43
N LEU A 34 -13.25 -2.82 14.11
CA LEU A 34 -14.30 -2.47 13.15
C LEU A 34 -15.55 -3.34 13.32
N LEU A 35 -15.39 -4.64 13.57
CA LEU A 35 -16.52 -5.53 13.84
C LEU A 35 -17.32 -5.08 15.08
N GLY A 36 -16.63 -4.78 16.18
CA GLY A 36 -17.29 -4.27 17.39
C GLY A 36 -17.98 -2.91 17.15
N MET A 37 -17.36 -2.02 16.39
CA MET A 37 -17.98 -0.73 16.05
C MET A 37 -19.23 -0.88 15.17
N LEU A 38 -19.22 -1.82 14.21
CA LEU A 38 -20.37 -2.10 13.35
C LEU A 38 -21.51 -2.75 14.14
N GLU A 39 -21.21 -3.67 15.06
CA GLU A 39 -22.19 -4.30 15.94
C GLU A 39 -22.89 -3.29 16.85
N LEU A 40 -22.15 -2.28 17.33
CA LEU A 40 -22.69 -1.15 18.10
C LEU A 40 -23.39 -0.08 17.23
N GLY A 41 -23.43 -0.24 15.91
CA GLY A 41 -24.07 0.70 14.99
C GLY A 41 -23.35 2.05 14.86
N LEU A 42 -22.05 2.11 15.12
CA LEU A 42 -21.28 3.34 15.03
C LEU A 42 -21.10 3.78 13.58
N ARG A 43 -21.67 4.94 13.22
CA ARG A 43 -21.61 5.51 11.86
C ARG A 43 -20.19 5.65 11.31
N ALA A 44 -19.21 5.93 12.18
CA ALA A 44 -17.81 6.05 11.80
C ALA A 44 -17.23 4.77 11.18
N ALA A 45 -17.75 3.58 11.52
CA ALA A 45 -17.30 2.33 10.93
C ALA A 45 -18.05 1.97 9.64
N ALA A 46 -19.21 2.58 9.36
CA ALA A 46 -20.09 2.16 8.27
C ALA A 46 -19.60 2.57 6.87
N LEU A 47 -18.67 3.53 6.79
CA LEU A 47 -18.09 3.99 5.54
C LEU A 47 -16.57 3.93 5.60
N TYR A 48 -15.94 3.69 4.45
CA TYR A 48 -14.49 3.79 4.29
C TYR A 48 -14.13 4.56 3.03
N PRO A 49 -13.02 5.31 3.04
CA PRO A 49 -12.57 6.07 1.88
C PRO A 49 -11.95 5.14 0.83
N THR A 50 -12.20 5.44 -0.45
CA THR A 50 -11.47 4.84 -1.58
C THR A 50 -11.13 5.95 -2.58
N PRO A 51 -10.17 5.73 -3.50
CA PRO A 51 -9.88 6.69 -4.57
C PRO A 51 -11.08 7.00 -5.48
N LEU A 52 -12.10 6.13 -5.49
CA LEU A 52 -13.33 6.28 -6.27
C LEU A 52 -14.48 6.89 -5.44
N GLY A 53 -14.21 7.30 -4.21
CA GLY A 53 -15.18 7.84 -3.26
C GLY A 53 -15.50 6.89 -2.09
N PRO A 54 -16.24 7.35 -1.08
CA PRO A 54 -16.58 6.54 0.09
C PRO A 54 -17.47 5.33 -0.27
N ARG A 55 -17.20 4.18 0.35
CA ARG A 55 -18.00 2.96 0.18
C ARG A 55 -18.53 2.44 1.50
N VAL A 56 -19.59 1.63 1.42
CA VAL A 56 -20.24 1.01 2.58
C VAL A 56 -19.42 -0.16 3.09
N ARG A 57 -19.12 -0.14 4.39
CA ARG A 57 -18.50 -1.24 5.13
C ARG A 57 -19.58 -2.08 5.80
N THR A 58 -19.54 -3.39 5.56
CA THR A 58 -20.39 -4.37 6.26
C THR A 58 -19.53 -5.31 7.10
N ALA A 59 -20.12 -5.95 8.12
CA ALA A 59 -19.41 -6.93 8.93
C ALA A 59 -18.89 -8.12 8.09
N GLU A 60 -19.64 -8.49 7.04
CA GLU A 60 -19.22 -9.51 6.07
C GLU A 60 -17.97 -9.07 5.30
N SER A 61 -17.95 -7.83 4.78
CA SER A 61 -16.79 -7.29 4.07
C SER A 61 -15.54 -7.25 4.94
N VAL A 62 -15.67 -6.95 6.24
CA VAL A 62 -14.54 -6.94 7.18
C VAL A 62 -14.00 -8.35 7.42
N ARG A 63 -14.87 -9.34 7.61
CA ARG A 63 -14.44 -10.74 7.79
C ARG A 63 -13.78 -11.29 6.52
N ALA A 64 -14.34 -10.98 5.35
CA ALA A 64 -13.76 -11.35 4.07
C ALA A 64 -12.37 -10.72 3.89
N ALA A 65 -12.24 -9.42 4.17
CA ALA A 65 -10.96 -8.71 4.10
C ALA A 65 -9.90 -9.32 5.03
N MET A 66 -10.25 -9.63 6.27
CA MET A 66 -9.34 -10.31 7.21
C MET A 66 -8.94 -11.69 6.72
N ALA A 67 -9.86 -12.46 6.12
CA ALA A 67 -9.57 -13.78 5.58
C ALA A 67 -8.64 -13.72 4.37
N GLU A 68 -8.84 -12.75 3.47
CA GLU A 68 -8.02 -12.54 2.29
C GLU A 68 -6.57 -12.19 2.68
N LEU A 69 -6.39 -11.28 3.66
CA LEU A 69 -5.07 -10.82 4.11
C LEU A 69 -4.31 -11.81 5.00
N ARG A 70 -4.95 -12.91 5.42
CA ARG A 70 -4.27 -14.01 6.13
C ARG A 70 -3.43 -14.87 5.18
N ASP A 71 -3.78 -14.90 3.91
CA ASP A 71 -3.04 -15.62 2.87
C ASP A 71 -1.94 -14.68 2.31
N PRO A 72 -0.64 -15.02 2.47
CA PRO A 72 0.44 -14.15 2.05
C PRO A 72 0.47 -13.90 0.54
N ASP A 73 0.08 -14.89 -0.27
CA ASP A 73 0.13 -14.77 -1.73
C ASP A 73 -0.96 -13.82 -2.23
N LYS A 74 -2.16 -13.93 -1.65
CA LYS A 74 -3.27 -13.01 -1.95
C LYS A 74 -2.99 -11.60 -1.45
N ARG A 75 -2.43 -11.50 -0.25
CA ARG A 75 -2.05 -10.23 0.36
C ARG A 75 -1.12 -9.43 -0.54
N LEU A 76 -0.11 -10.06 -1.14
CA LEU A 76 0.84 -9.41 -2.05
C LEU A 76 0.15 -8.71 -3.22
N VAL A 77 -0.87 -9.36 -3.81
CA VAL A 77 -1.63 -8.76 -4.91
C VAL A 77 -2.32 -7.49 -4.44
N HIS A 78 -2.97 -7.51 -3.26
CA HIS A 78 -3.67 -6.35 -2.72
C HIS A 78 -2.72 -5.21 -2.36
N GLU A 79 -1.56 -5.51 -1.79
CA GLU A 79 -0.52 -4.52 -1.51
C GLU A 79 -0.06 -3.80 -2.77
N LEU A 80 0.19 -4.55 -3.86
CA LEU A 80 0.60 -3.97 -5.14
C LEU A 80 -0.41 -2.94 -5.68
N TRP A 81 -1.71 -3.16 -5.44
CA TRP A 81 -2.74 -2.24 -5.91
C TRP A 81 -2.75 -0.91 -5.17
N ILE A 82 -2.28 -0.84 -3.92
CA ILE A 82 -2.37 0.38 -3.06
C ILE A 82 -1.00 1.01 -2.86
N GLY A 83 0.05 0.19 -2.85
CA GLY A 83 1.45 0.59 -2.80
C GLY A 83 2.00 0.98 -4.17
N ALA A 84 1.17 1.55 -5.06
CA ALA A 84 1.70 2.20 -6.26
C ALA A 84 2.80 3.15 -5.77
N PRO A 85 4.07 2.95 -6.18
CA PRO A 85 5.16 3.74 -5.67
C PRO A 85 4.80 5.20 -5.98
N ALA A 86 4.72 6.02 -4.94
CA ALA A 86 4.81 7.45 -5.15
C ALA A 86 6.01 7.63 -6.07
N ALA A 87 5.77 8.16 -7.28
CA ALA A 87 6.83 8.38 -8.25
C ALA A 87 8.00 8.97 -7.47
N ILE A 88 9.21 8.40 -7.64
CA ILE A 88 10.40 9.05 -7.14
C ILE A 88 10.44 10.37 -7.89
N VAL A 89 9.85 11.42 -7.32
CA VAL A 89 10.00 12.77 -7.78
C VAL A 89 11.40 13.12 -7.32
N THR A 90 12.37 12.80 -8.15
CA THR A 90 13.65 13.50 -8.12
C THR A 90 13.31 14.93 -8.54
N THR A 91 12.99 15.78 -7.57
CA THR A 91 13.33 17.18 -7.78
C THR A 91 14.85 17.17 -7.77
N ASP A 92 15.44 17.19 -8.96
CA ASP A 92 16.78 17.76 -9.12
C ASP A 92 16.64 19.22 -8.72
N ASP A 93 16.63 19.48 -7.41
CA ASP A 93 16.98 20.79 -6.90
C ASP A 93 18.50 20.86 -7.08
N GLU A 94 18.89 21.41 -8.23
CA GLU A 94 20.23 21.90 -8.52
C GLU A 94 20.57 23.00 -7.50
N ASP A 95 20.85 22.61 -6.25
CA ASP A 95 21.57 23.48 -5.32
C ASP A 95 23.03 23.47 -5.76
N GLU A 96 23.37 24.49 -6.57
CA GLU A 96 24.73 24.93 -6.87
C GLU A 96 25.52 25.11 -5.56
N SER A 97 26.16 24.04 -5.07
CA SER A 97 27.28 24.14 -4.14
C SER A 97 28.56 23.93 -4.92
N ASP A 98 29.20 25.05 -5.23
CA ASP A 98 30.46 25.21 -5.94
C ASP A 98 31.65 24.77 -5.04
N ASP A 99 31.71 23.49 -4.69
CA ASP A 99 32.88 22.84 -4.08
C ASP A 99 33.19 21.55 -4.84
N ALA A 100 33.74 21.72 -6.04
CA ALA A 100 34.29 20.64 -6.85
C ALA A 100 35.57 20.09 -6.21
N GLY A 101 35.41 19.29 -5.15
CA GLY A 101 36.40 18.28 -4.81
C GLY A 101 36.35 17.17 -5.86
N ASP A 102 37.51 16.78 -6.39
CA ASP A 102 37.74 15.74 -7.41
C ASP A 102 37.25 14.33 -6.99
N ALA A 103 35.95 14.17 -6.71
CA ALA A 103 35.33 12.88 -6.49
C ALA A 103 34.95 12.31 -7.86
N GLU A 104 35.77 11.38 -8.35
CA GLU A 104 35.40 10.52 -9.48
C GLU A 104 34.00 9.92 -9.24
N PRO A 105 33.10 9.97 -10.23
CA PRO A 105 31.77 9.41 -10.07
C PRO A 105 31.88 7.91 -9.72
N PHE A 106 31.26 7.52 -8.61
CA PHE A 106 31.24 6.13 -8.18
C PHE A 106 30.42 5.30 -9.17
N ASP A 107 31.08 4.58 -10.05
CA ASP A 107 30.43 3.66 -10.98
C ASP A 107 30.02 2.37 -10.27
N ALA A 108 28.84 2.42 -9.65
CA ALA A 108 28.24 1.31 -8.93
C ALA A 108 28.02 0.08 -9.82
N LEU A 109 27.77 0.25 -11.12
CA LEU A 109 27.48 -0.85 -12.04
C LEU A 109 28.74 -1.68 -12.33
N THR A 110 29.89 -1.01 -12.43
CA THR A 110 31.19 -1.69 -12.55
C THR A 110 31.58 -2.38 -11.23
N VAL A 111 31.39 -1.72 -10.08
CA VAL A 111 31.70 -2.32 -8.76
C VAL A 111 30.87 -3.58 -8.49
N LEU A 112 29.62 -3.60 -8.94
CA LEU A 112 28.71 -4.74 -8.79
C LEU A 112 28.88 -5.79 -9.92
N GLY A 113 29.81 -5.58 -10.85
CA GLY A 113 30.16 -6.54 -11.91
C GLY A 113 29.07 -6.73 -12.97
N TRP A 114 28.19 -5.74 -13.16
CA TRP A 114 27.07 -5.84 -14.09
C TRP A 114 27.42 -5.51 -15.54
N ASP A 115 28.57 -4.87 -15.80
CA ASP A 115 28.92 -4.40 -17.16
C ASP A 115 29.70 -5.43 -18.02
N ALA A 116 29.96 -6.64 -17.51
CA ALA A 116 30.78 -7.64 -18.19
C ALA A 116 30.00 -8.66 -19.06
N ARG A 117 28.91 -8.25 -19.72
CA ARG A 117 28.22 -9.09 -20.72
C ARG A 117 27.82 -8.30 -21.97
N ARG A 118 28.78 -8.11 -22.87
CA ARG A 118 28.51 -7.84 -24.29
C ARG A 118 29.44 -8.65 -25.19
#